data_AF-A0A7R9KS11-F1
#
_entry.id   AF-A0A7R9KS11-F1
#
_cell.length_a   1.000
_cell.length_b   1.000
_cell.length_c   1.000
_cell.angle_alpha   90.00
_cell.angle_beta   90.00
_cell.angle_gamma   90.00
#
_symmetry.space_group_name_H-M   'P 1'
#
loop_
_entity.id
_entity.type
_entity.pdbx_description
1 polymer ?
#
loop_
_entity_poly.entity_id
_entity_poly.type
_entity_poly.pdbx_seq_one_letter_code
_entity_poly.pdbx_strand_id
1 'polypeptide(L)'
;MSEFEKLRKSLLKKGELFEDNDFVCGQSSVFYHETPPFQFVWKRPKELVPNPVFLSDSPNNYFNLSAGKLGDQWFASVIGCLRTTKGLFYRVVPADQSFEAEEYCGMFRFRIWWNGEWKEVLVDDRLPTVNNKLIFIQALHGNQFWTALLEKAYCKLHGSYEALKYGNSLDGLADLTGGISEAISIKDQTTRLTDTLTKFLSMTSIITAVVATIGGINTYIRRL
;
A
#
# COMPACT_ATOMS: atom_id res chain seq x y z
N MET A 1 4.98 -18.62 -18.12
CA MET A 1 4.72 -18.94 -16.70
C MET A 1 5.61 -18.04 -15.87
N SER A 2 5.03 -17.13 -15.10
CA SER A 2 5.76 -16.14 -14.29
C SER A 2 6.52 -16.80 -13.14
N GLU A 3 7.45 -16.07 -12.51
CA GLU A 3 8.16 -16.54 -11.32
C GLU A 3 7.18 -16.83 -10.17
N PHE A 4 6.23 -15.92 -9.94
CA PHE A 4 5.12 -16.09 -8.99
C PHE A 4 4.37 -17.40 -9.21
N GLU A 5 3.96 -17.72 -10.44
CA GLU A 5 3.20 -18.95 -10.74
C GLU A 5 4.03 -20.22 -10.48
N LYS A 6 5.32 -20.19 -10.81
CA LYS A 6 6.23 -21.33 -10.58
C LYS A 6 6.40 -21.57 -9.07
N LEU A 7 6.65 -20.51 -8.31
CA LEU A 7 6.83 -20.60 -6.87
C LEU A 7 5.54 -21.02 -6.16
N ARG A 8 4.40 -20.44 -6.54
CA ARG A 8 3.06 -20.81 -6.03
C ARG A 8 2.79 -22.30 -6.23
N LYS A 9 2.98 -22.81 -7.46
CA LYS A 9 2.79 -24.25 -7.75
C LYS A 9 3.72 -25.14 -6.93
N SER A 10 4.97 -24.74 -6.74
CA SER A 10 5.93 -25.49 -5.93
C SER A 10 5.50 -25.56 -4.47
N LEU A 11 5.10 -24.43 -3.87
CA LEU A 11 4.68 -24.35 -2.46
C LEU A 11 3.39 -25.14 -2.22
N LEU A 12 2.39 -24.98 -3.08
CA LEU A 12 1.14 -25.73 -2.99
C LEU A 12 1.38 -27.24 -3.09
N LYS A 13 2.28 -27.68 -3.98
CA LYS A 13 2.65 -29.11 -4.11
C LYS A 13 3.31 -29.66 -2.84
N LYS A 14 4.08 -28.84 -2.12
CA LYS A 14 4.76 -29.22 -0.88
C LYS A 14 3.88 -29.08 0.36
N GLY A 15 2.76 -28.34 0.28
CA GLY A 15 1.95 -27.98 1.45
C GLY A 15 2.65 -26.98 2.38
N GLU A 16 3.59 -26.20 1.84
CA GLU A 16 4.38 -25.22 2.59
C GLU A 16 3.81 -23.80 2.37
N LEU A 17 3.95 -22.95 3.40
CA LEU A 17 3.65 -21.52 3.27
C LEU A 17 4.91 -20.76 2.90
N PHE A 18 4.76 -19.75 2.05
CA PHE A 18 5.84 -18.86 1.68
C PHE A 18 6.37 -18.11 2.90
N GLU A 19 7.70 -18.01 2.92
CA GLU A 19 8.46 -17.20 3.86
C GLU A 19 9.38 -16.29 3.07
N ASP A 20 9.28 -14.99 3.32
CA ASP A 20 10.08 -13.99 2.64
C ASP A 20 11.45 -13.85 3.32
N ASN A 21 12.49 -14.39 2.69
CA ASN A 21 13.86 -14.31 3.20
C ASN A 21 14.48 -12.92 3.04
N ASP A 22 13.96 -12.11 2.10
CA ASP A 22 14.47 -10.76 1.85
C ASP A 22 13.86 -9.73 2.81
N PHE A 23 12.69 -10.04 3.37
CA PHE A 23 11.97 -9.17 4.31
C PHE A 23 11.47 -9.98 5.52
N VAL A 24 12.43 -10.31 6.39
CA VAL A 24 12.23 -11.22 7.52
C VAL A 24 11.17 -10.73 8.51
N CYS A 25 10.48 -11.66 9.16
CA CYS A 25 9.51 -11.33 10.22
C CYS A 25 10.21 -11.04 11.54
N GLY A 26 10.84 -9.87 11.64
CA GLY A 26 11.64 -9.48 12.80
C GLY A 26 11.59 -7.99 13.06
N GLN A 27 12.18 -7.59 14.19
CA GLN A 27 12.27 -6.19 14.60
C GLN A 27 12.93 -5.32 13.54
N SER A 28 13.98 -5.83 12.87
CA SER A 28 14.74 -5.12 11.83
C SER A 28 13.91 -4.68 10.63
N SER A 29 12.88 -5.46 10.27
CA SER A 29 11.98 -5.11 9.16
C SER A 29 10.95 -4.06 9.58
N VAL A 30 10.73 -3.88 10.88
CA VAL A 30 9.87 -2.82 11.40
C VAL A 30 10.66 -1.54 11.65
N PHE A 31 11.72 -1.62 12.45
CA PHE A 31 12.57 -0.51 12.83
C PHE A 31 14.05 -0.85 12.67
N TYR A 32 14.82 0.10 12.15
CA TYR A 32 16.28 0.04 12.07
C TYR A 32 16.96 0.98 13.07
N HIS A 33 16.27 2.03 13.55
CA HIS A 33 16.84 3.01 14.48
C HIS A 33 16.10 3.04 15.82
N GLU A 34 14.78 2.97 15.83
CA GLU A 34 13.99 2.98 17.08
C GLU A 34 13.84 1.58 17.69
N THR A 35 13.92 1.49 19.02
CA THR A 35 13.55 0.29 19.77
C THR A 35 12.23 0.54 20.51
N PRO A 36 11.09 0.06 19.99
CA PRO A 36 9.81 0.23 20.65
C PRO A 36 9.77 -0.54 21.98
N PRO A 37 8.98 -0.09 22.96
CA PRO A 37 8.89 -0.73 24.28
C PRO A 37 8.05 -2.02 24.27
N PHE A 38 7.75 -2.57 23.09
CA PHE A 38 6.94 -3.76 22.89
C PHE A 38 7.51 -4.60 21.76
N GLN A 39 7.24 -5.91 21.82
CA GLN A 39 7.63 -6.86 20.78
C GLN A 39 6.50 -7.06 19.78
N PHE A 40 6.85 -7.12 18.50
CA PHE A 40 5.92 -7.50 17.44
C PHE A 40 5.72 -9.00 17.42
N VAL A 41 4.46 -9.41 17.30
CA VAL A 41 4.11 -10.77 16.91
C VAL A 41 3.65 -10.73 15.46
N TRP A 42 4.36 -11.44 14.59
CA TRP A 42 4.01 -11.51 13.19
C TRP A 42 2.98 -12.61 12.98
N LYS A 43 1.81 -12.26 12.45
CA LYS A 43 0.68 -13.19 12.26
C LYS A 43 0.14 -13.12 10.85
N ARG A 44 -0.25 -14.26 10.31
CA ARG A 44 -0.97 -14.32 9.03
C ARG A 44 -2.44 -13.92 9.23
N PRO A 45 -3.12 -13.36 8.22
CA PRO A 45 -4.54 -13.05 8.26
C PRO A 45 -5.43 -14.18 8.76
N LYS A 46 -5.14 -15.43 8.39
CA LYS A 46 -5.87 -16.63 8.84
C LYS A 46 -5.74 -16.90 10.35
N GLU A 47 -4.75 -16.31 11.03
CA GLU A 47 -4.59 -16.39 12.49
C GLU A 47 -5.28 -15.23 13.22
N LEU A 48 -5.69 -14.19 12.50
CA LEU A 48 -6.30 -12.97 13.06
C LEU A 48 -7.82 -13.00 12.95
N VAL A 49 -8.34 -13.50 11.83
CA VAL A 49 -9.78 -13.54 11.54
C VAL A 49 -10.14 -14.87 10.86
N PRO A 50 -11.37 -15.39 11.05
CA PRO A 50 -11.77 -16.69 10.53
C PRO A 50 -11.85 -16.74 8.99
N ASN A 51 -12.25 -15.64 8.35
CA ASN A 51 -12.46 -15.57 6.90
C ASN A 51 -11.76 -14.33 6.32
N PRO A 52 -10.42 -14.36 6.19
CA PRO A 52 -9.69 -13.28 5.55
C PRO A 52 -9.97 -13.27 4.04
N VAL A 53 -10.09 -12.08 3.48
CA VAL A 53 -10.30 -11.82 2.06
C VAL A 53 -9.16 -10.95 1.57
N PHE A 54 -8.65 -11.21 0.37
CA PHE A 54 -7.60 -10.38 -0.19
C PHE A 54 -8.18 -9.02 -0.56
N LEU A 55 -9.13 -9.03 -1.50
CA LEU A 55 -9.85 -7.87 -2.01
C LEU A 55 -11.35 -8.19 -2.08
N SER A 56 -12.20 -7.29 -1.59
CA SER A 56 -13.66 -7.38 -1.77
C SER A 56 -14.16 -6.22 -2.62
N ASP A 57 -14.79 -6.53 -3.75
CA ASP A 57 -15.42 -5.55 -4.64
C ASP A 57 -16.92 -5.33 -4.31
N SER A 58 -17.35 -5.69 -3.09
CA SER A 58 -18.74 -5.46 -2.67
C SER A 58 -19.08 -3.95 -2.66
N PRO A 59 -20.22 -3.52 -3.23
CA PRO A 59 -20.62 -2.12 -3.24
C PRO A 59 -20.91 -1.54 -1.85
N ASN A 60 -21.14 -2.39 -0.83
CA ASN A 60 -21.35 -1.98 0.56
C ASN A 60 -20.03 -1.87 1.36
N ASN A 61 -18.90 -2.11 0.71
CA ASN A 61 -17.58 -2.06 1.33
C ASN A 61 -17.03 -0.64 1.26
N TYR A 62 -17.34 0.17 2.26
CA TYR A 62 -16.76 1.51 2.39
C TYR A 62 -15.25 1.39 2.56
N PHE A 63 -14.49 1.97 1.64
CA PHE A 63 -13.03 1.99 1.70
C PHE A 63 -12.57 2.96 2.78
N ASN A 64 -12.49 2.45 4.01
CA ASN A 64 -12.08 3.20 5.19
C ASN A 64 -10.80 2.58 5.75
N LEU A 65 -9.72 3.37 5.78
CA LEU A 65 -8.43 2.95 6.31
C LEU A 65 -8.15 3.62 7.65
N SER A 66 -7.56 2.86 8.57
CA SER A 66 -6.86 3.40 9.71
C SER A 66 -5.38 3.43 9.35
N ALA A 67 -4.78 4.62 9.32
CA ALA A 67 -3.32 4.75 9.22
C ALA A 67 -2.67 4.17 10.49
N GLY A 68 -1.47 3.63 10.33
CA GLY A 68 -0.70 3.09 11.43
C GLY A 68 -0.24 4.17 12.40
N LYS A 69 0.49 3.74 13.44
CA LYS A 69 1.10 4.67 14.41
C LYS A 69 2.44 5.25 13.96
N LEU A 70 2.92 4.94 12.76
CA LEU A 70 4.26 5.30 12.27
C LEU A 70 4.34 6.59 11.45
N GLY A 71 3.26 7.37 11.35
CA GLY A 71 3.26 8.60 10.54
C GLY A 71 3.09 8.33 9.03
N ASP A 72 2.69 7.12 8.66
CA ASP A 72 2.36 6.67 7.30
C ASP A 72 0.98 7.15 6.79
N GLN A 73 0.38 8.15 7.44
CA GLN A 73 -0.92 8.74 7.03
C GLN A 73 -0.92 9.23 5.57
N TRP A 74 0.24 9.71 5.11
CA TRP A 74 0.44 10.09 3.73
C TRP A 74 0.23 8.90 2.79
N PHE A 75 0.70 7.71 3.14
CA PHE A 75 0.62 6.51 2.31
C PHE A 75 -0.80 5.95 2.27
N ALA A 76 -1.52 5.96 3.39
CA ALA A 76 -2.95 5.64 3.41
C ALA A 76 -3.76 6.54 2.44
N SER A 77 -3.39 7.81 2.33
CA SER A 77 -4.01 8.75 1.37
C SER A 77 -3.68 8.37 -0.08
N VAL A 78 -2.43 7.97 -0.36
CA VAL A 78 -2.01 7.48 -1.68
C VAL A 78 -2.79 6.21 -2.08
N ILE A 79 -2.94 5.24 -1.17
CA ILE A 79 -3.73 4.03 -1.41
C ILE A 79 -5.19 4.39 -1.73
N GLY A 80 -5.77 5.38 -1.03
CA GLY A 80 -7.10 5.90 -1.36
C GLY A 80 -7.21 6.40 -2.79
N CYS A 81 -6.22 7.16 -3.26
CA CYS A 81 -6.17 7.66 -4.64
C CYS A 81 -5.97 6.53 -5.67
N LEU A 82 -5.18 5.51 -5.32
CA LEU A 82 -5.01 4.34 -6.16
C LEU A 82 -6.34 3.59 -6.33
N ARG A 83 -7.08 3.37 -5.23
CA ARG A 83 -8.34 2.60 -5.26
C ARG A 83 -9.43 3.26 -6.12
N THR A 84 -9.45 4.58 -6.23
CA THR A 84 -10.41 5.28 -7.11
C THR A 84 -10.05 5.18 -8.59
N THR A 85 -8.80 4.79 -8.92
CA THR A 85 -8.31 4.68 -10.29
C THR A 85 -8.31 3.22 -10.77
N LYS A 86 -9.49 2.65 -11.08
CA LYS A 86 -9.66 1.20 -11.32
C LYS A 86 -8.64 0.55 -12.27
N GLY A 87 -8.34 1.19 -13.41
CA GLY A 87 -7.40 0.63 -14.39
C GLY A 87 -5.98 0.49 -13.85
N LEU A 88 -5.54 1.47 -13.06
CA LEU A 88 -4.24 1.47 -12.40
C LEU A 88 -4.24 0.59 -11.15
N PHE A 89 -5.34 0.59 -10.40
CA PHE A 89 -5.52 -0.22 -9.20
C PHE A 89 -5.18 -1.69 -9.47
N TYR A 90 -5.79 -2.32 -10.48
CA TYR A 90 -5.52 -3.73 -10.79
C TYR A 90 -4.15 -3.98 -11.42
N ARG A 91 -3.46 -2.93 -11.89
CA ARG A 91 -2.05 -3.04 -12.27
C ARG A 91 -1.19 -3.24 -11.03
N VAL A 92 -1.40 -2.43 -9.99
CA VAL A 92 -0.65 -2.47 -8.73
C VAL A 92 -1.06 -3.65 -7.85
N VAL A 93 -2.35 -3.94 -7.79
CA VAL A 93 -2.99 -4.97 -6.96
C VAL A 93 -3.67 -5.99 -7.86
N PRO A 94 -2.95 -7.00 -8.39
CA PRO A 94 -3.54 -8.05 -9.21
C PRO A 94 -4.63 -8.79 -8.43
N ALA A 95 -5.82 -8.92 -9.03
CA ALA A 95 -6.99 -9.55 -8.41
C ALA A 95 -6.96 -11.09 -8.45
N ASP A 96 -5.96 -11.70 -9.08
CA ASP A 96 -5.80 -13.15 -9.24
C ASP A 96 -5.14 -13.82 -8.01
N GLN A 97 -5.45 -13.29 -6.82
CA GLN A 97 -4.86 -13.66 -5.54
C GLN A 97 -5.95 -13.76 -4.48
N SER A 98 -5.90 -14.81 -3.67
CA SER A 98 -6.97 -15.13 -2.73
C SER A 98 -6.42 -15.81 -1.47
N PHE A 99 -7.24 -15.86 -0.42
CA PHE A 99 -6.98 -16.70 0.76
C PHE A 99 -7.67 -18.07 0.66
N GLU A 100 -8.30 -18.39 -0.47
CA GLU A 100 -8.99 -19.66 -0.68
C GLU A 100 -8.01 -20.84 -0.64
N ALA A 101 -8.46 -21.97 -0.10
CA ALA A 101 -7.57 -23.07 0.27
C ALA A 101 -6.77 -23.63 -0.91
N GLU A 102 -7.37 -23.65 -2.10
CA GLU A 102 -6.79 -24.23 -3.32
C GLU A 102 -5.65 -23.37 -3.91
N GLU A 103 -5.67 -22.06 -3.64
CA GLU A 103 -4.70 -21.10 -4.21
C GLU A 103 -3.74 -20.52 -3.16
N TYR A 104 -4.07 -20.69 -1.89
CA TYR A 104 -3.36 -20.08 -0.78
C TYR A 104 -2.08 -20.84 -0.43
N CYS A 105 -0.96 -20.14 -0.57
CA CYS A 105 0.35 -20.57 -0.08
C CYS A 105 1.03 -19.48 0.77
N GLY A 106 0.26 -18.52 1.32
CA GLY A 106 0.80 -17.44 2.14
C GLY A 106 1.69 -16.44 1.39
N MET A 107 1.59 -16.38 0.06
CA MET A 107 2.37 -15.50 -0.82
C MET A 107 1.46 -14.55 -1.59
N PHE A 108 1.82 -13.28 -1.64
CA PHE A 108 1.14 -12.25 -2.42
C PHE A 108 2.14 -11.44 -3.24
N ARG A 109 1.66 -10.85 -4.32
CA ARG A 109 2.41 -10.01 -5.24
C ARG A 109 1.74 -8.66 -5.43
N PHE A 110 2.57 -7.65 -5.62
CA PHE A 110 2.19 -6.30 -6.01
C PHE A 110 3.09 -5.81 -7.13
N ARG A 111 2.62 -4.86 -7.92
CA ARG A 111 3.47 -4.19 -8.92
C ARG A 111 3.64 -2.74 -8.53
N ILE A 112 4.88 -2.34 -8.28
CA ILE A 112 5.22 -0.97 -7.86
C ILE A 112 6.19 -0.42 -8.91
N TRP A 113 5.96 0.82 -9.34
CA TRP A 113 6.88 1.53 -10.20
C TRP A 113 8.11 1.93 -9.38
N TRP A 114 9.29 1.49 -9.82
CA TRP A 114 10.53 1.69 -9.07
C TRP A 114 11.69 1.93 -10.03
N ASN A 115 12.33 3.08 -9.92
CA ASN A 115 13.46 3.48 -10.76
C ASN A 115 13.21 3.35 -12.28
N GLY A 116 12.00 3.72 -12.74
CA GLY A 116 11.66 3.76 -14.16
C GLY A 116 11.12 2.46 -14.75
N GLU A 117 10.86 1.45 -13.93
CA GLU A 117 10.26 0.18 -14.37
C GLU A 117 9.22 -0.36 -13.37
N TRP A 118 8.28 -1.17 -13.85
CA TRP A 118 7.33 -1.88 -12.99
C TRP A 118 7.97 -3.11 -12.39
N LYS A 119 8.19 -3.10 -11.07
CA LYS A 119 8.73 -4.23 -10.32
C LYS A 119 7.62 -5.05 -9.68
N GLU A 120 7.67 -6.36 -9.90
CA GLU A 120 6.81 -7.31 -9.17
C GLU A 120 7.48 -7.60 -7.81
N VAL A 121 6.79 -7.26 -6.73
CA VAL A 121 7.27 -7.44 -5.35
C VAL A 121 6.48 -8.56 -4.71
N LEU A 122 7.18 -9.64 -4.34
CA LEU A 122 6.61 -10.76 -3.61
C LEU A 122 6.79 -10.54 -2.11
N VAL A 123 5.73 -10.81 -1.36
CA VAL A 123 5.71 -10.78 0.11
C VAL A 123 4.98 -12.00 0.66
N ASP A 124 5.45 -12.48 1.81
CA ASP A 124 4.61 -13.36 2.62
C ASP A 124 3.51 -12.56 3.33
N ASP A 125 2.46 -13.24 3.78
CA ASP A 125 1.30 -12.61 4.42
C ASP A 125 1.40 -12.44 5.94
N ARG A 126 2.56 -12.67 6.56
CA ARG A 126 2.75 -12.37 7.98
C ARG A 126 2.80 -10.86 8.17
N LEU A 127 1.95 -10.32 9.02
CA LEU A 127 1.83 -8.89 9.31
C LEU A 127 2.19 -8.59 10.77
N PRO A 128 2.84 -7.45 11.06
CA PRO A 128 3.18 -7.06 12.43
C PRO A 128 1.93 -6.78 13.27
N THR A 129 1.83 -7.42 14.44
CA THR A 129 0.72 -7.23 15.38
C THR A 129 1.18 -6.95 16.79
N VAL A 130 0.32 -6.24 17.53
CA VAL A 130 0.40 -6.06 18.97
C VAL A 130 -0.98 -6.34 19.55
N ASN A 131 -1.07 -7.20 20.57
CA ASN A 131 -2.34 -7.63 21.17
C ASN A 131 -3.35 -8.16 20.14
N ASN A 132 -2.89 -9.00 19.20
CA ASN A 132 -3.68 -9.58 18.10
C ASN A 132 -4.33 -8.54 17.15
N LYS A 133 -3.81 -7.32 17.10
CA LYS A 133 -4.27 -6.28 16.18
C LYS A 133 -3.13 -5.81 15.30
N LEU A 134 -3.43 -5.53 14.03
CA LEU A 134 -2.51 -4.87 13.12
C LEU A 134 -2.13 -3.49 13.69
N ILE A 135 -0.85 -3.14 13.61
CA ILE A 135 -0.34 -1.85 14.11
C ILE A 135 -0.15 -0.81 12.99
N PHE A 136 -0.07 -1.26 11.75
CA PHE A 136 0.08 -0.44 10.55
C PHE A 136 -1.26 -0.29 9.81
N ILE A 137 -1.23 0.03 8.51
CA ILE A 137 -2.43 0.26 7.74
C ILE A 137 -3.35 -0.96 7.80
N GLN A 138 -4.60 -0.70 8.17
CA GLN A 138 -5.65 -1.72 8.20
C GLN A 138 -6.97 -1.14 7.71
N ALA A 139 -7.76 -1.99 7.07
CA ALA A 139 -9.16 -1.67 6.80
C ALA A 139 -9.91 -1.54 8.14
N LEU A 140 -10.65 -0.45 8.32
CA LEU A 140 -11.46 -0.19 9.53
C LEU A 140 -12.63 -1.17 9.66
N HIS A 141 -13.17 -1.61 8.53
CA HIS A 141 -14.28 -2.53 8.47
C HIS A 141 -13.95 -3.69 7.54
N GLY A 142 -14.17 -4.90 8.04
CA GLY A 142 -14.06 -6.12 7.27
C GLY A 142 -12.73 -6.84 7.37
N ASN A 143 -12.68 -7.99 6.71
CA ASN A 143 -11.57 -8.93 6.78
C ASN A 143 -10.65 -8.79 5.56
N GLN A 144 -10.41 -7.57 5.07
CA GLN A 144 -9.61 -7.32 3.87
C GLN A 144 -8.18 -6.95 4.20
N PHE A 145 -7.24 -7.59 3.50
CA PHE A 145 -5.82 -7.47 3.84
C PHE A 145 -4.93 -6.91 2.73
N TRP A 146 -5.46 -6.67 1.52
CA TRP A 146 -4.63 -6.16 0.40
C TRP A 146 -3.90 -4.85 0.74
N THR A 147 -4.48 -3.96 1.56
CA THR A 147 -3.83 -2.69 1.94
C THR A 147 -2.65 -2.88 2.87
N ALA A 148 -2.79 -3.75 3.87
CA ALA A 148 -1.72 -4.09 4.80
C ALA A 148 -0.58 -4.83 4.08
N LEU A 149 -0.94 -5.69 3.12
CA LEU A 149 0.02 -6.42 2.29
C LEU A 149 0.72 -5.51 1.26
N LEU A 150 -0.01 -4.56 0.66
CA LEU A 150 0.57 -3.55 -0.23
C LEU A 150 1.56 -2.65 0.52
N GLU A 151 1.18 -2.21 1.72
CA GLU A 151 2.09 -1.49 2.61
C GLU A 151 3.33 -2.31 2.92
N LYS A 152 3.20 -3.59 3.29
CA LYS A 152 4.34 -4.48 3.50
C LYS A 152 5.26 -4.55 2.27
N ALA A 153 4.69 -4.71 1.07
CA ALA A 153 5.46 -4.76 -0.18
C ALA A 153 6.19 -3.45 -0.47
N TYR A 154 5.56 -2.32 -0.16
CA TYR A 154 6.17 -1.01 -0.28
C TYR A 154 7.30 -0.81 0.75
N CYS A 155 7.08 -1.18 2.02
CA CYS A 155 8.11 -1.20 3.06
C CYS A 155 9.29 -2.10 2.69
N LYS A 156 9.05 -3.24 2.05
CA LYS A 156 10.11 -4.13 1.56
C LYS A 156 11.03 -3.43 0.55
N LEU A 157 10.48 -2.65 -0.38
CA LEU A 157 11.28 -1.87 -1.33
C LEU A 157 12.09 -0.76 -0.64
N HIS A 158 11.53 -0.15 0.40
CA HIS A 158 12.18 0.91 1.18
C HIS A 158 13.08 0.38 2.32
N GLY A 159 13.06 -0.93 2.59
CA GLY A 159 13.89 -1.63 3.57
C GLY A 159 13.27 -1.86 4.95
N SER A 160 12.30 -1.05 5.39
CA SER A 160 11.59 -1.24 6.66
C SER A 160 10.25 -0.50 6.71
N TYR A 161 9.42 -0.79 7.72
CA TYR A 161 8.24 0.03 8.01
C TYR A 161 8.61 1.45 8.48
N GLU A 162 9.68 1.60 9.27
CA GLU A 162 10.18 2.89 9.74
C GLU A 162 10.57 3.83 8.58
N ALA A 163 11.02 3.29 7.45
CA ALA A 163 11.37 4.10 6.28
C ALA A 163 10.20 4.96 5.78
N LEU A 164 8.95 4.52 5.98
CA LEU A 164 7.77 5.27 5.55
C LEU A 164 7.50 6.53 6.37
N LYS A 165 8.09 6.65 7.56
CA LYS A 165 7.99 7.85 8.41
C LYS A 165 8.52 9.11 7.71
N TYR A 166 9.48 8.92 6.81
CA TYR A 166 10.15 9.99 6.08
C TYR A 166 9.67 10.13 4.63
N GLY A 167 8.69 9.33 4.23
CA GLY A 167 8.12 9.37 2.89
C GLY A 167 7.22 10.59 2.69
N ASN A 168 6.92 10.87 1.42
CA ASN A 168 5.95 11.88 1.05
C ASN A 168 4.99 11.33 -0.01
N SER A 169 3.80 11.91 -0.05
CA SER A 169 2.74 11.43 -0.95
C SER A 169 2.97 11.75 -2.43
N LEU A 170 3.91 12.62 -2.82
CA LEU A 170 4.25 12.77 -4.24
C LEU A 170 5.01 11.56 -4.73
N ASP A 171 6.01 11.10 -3.95
CA ASP A 171 6.80 9.93 -4.32
C ASP A 171 5.93 8.68 -4.35
N GLY A 172 5.12 8.42 -3.31
CA GLY A 172 4.24 7.24 -3.35
C GLY A 172 3.17 7.30 -4.44
N LEU A 173 2.69 8.50 -4.79
CA LEU A 173 1.81 8.65 -5.94
C LEU A 173 2.55 8.30 -7.25
N ALA A 174 3.80 8.73 -7.43
CA ALA A 174 4.61 8.33 -8.58
C ALA A 174 4.86 6.81 -8.59
N ASP A 175 5.22 6.22 -7.45
CA ASP A 175 5.54 4.80 -7.32
C ASP A 175 4.32 3.89 -7.54
N LEU A 176 3.11 4.32 -7.14
CA LEU A 176 1.90 3.52 -7.37
C LEU A 176 1.24 3.79 -8.73
N THR A 177 1.68 4.81 -9.48
CA THR A 177 1.06 5.19 -10.76
C THR A 177 1.97 5.03 -11.97
N GLY A 178 3.28 5.10 -11.76
CA GLY A 178 4.27 5.30 -12.83
C GLY A 178 4.19 6.67 -13.51
N GLY A 179 3.41 7.61 -12.97
CA GLY A 179 3.20 8.96 -13.48
C GLY A 179 4.21 9.97 -12.95
N ILE A 180 4.02 11.23 -13.33
CA ILE A 180 4.88 12.34 -12.87
C ILE A 180 4.11 13.16 -11.84
N SER A 181 4.58 13.11 -10.60
CA SER A 181 3.98 13.85 -9.49
C SER A 181 4.37 15.33 -9.51
N GLU A 182 3.40 16.22 -9.66
CA GLU A 182 3.60 17.68 -9.51
C GLU A 182 2.73 18.21 -8.36
N ALA A 183 3.15 19.29 -7.69
CA ALA A 183 2.35 19.97 -6.67
C ALA A 183 2.25 21.47 -6.94
N ILE A 184 1.05 22.03 -6.84
CA ILE A 184 0.78 23.45 -7.11
C ILE A 184 0.13 24.10 -5.89
N SER A 185 0.73 25.18 -5.38
CA SER A 185 0.17 26.00 -4.29
C SER A 185 -1.10 26.71 -4.76
N ILE A 186 -2.20 26.56 -4.02
CA ILE A 186 -3.48 27.21 -4.35
C ILE A 186 -3.46 28.72 -4.03
N LYS A 187 -2.64 29.16 -3.07
CA LYS A 187 -2.68 30.54 -2.56
C LYS A 187 -2.26 31.60 -3.57
N ASP A 188 -1.39 31.26 -4.52
CA ASP A 188 -0.65 32.29 -5.26
C ASP A 188 -1.20 32.56 -6.68
N GLN A 189 -2.12 31.75 -7.22
CA GLN A 189 -2.44 31.77 -8.66
C GLN A 189 -3.89 31.38 -9.05
N THR A 190 -4.92 31.89 -8.38
CA THR A 190 -6.33 31.44 -8.56
C THR A 190 -6.83 31.40 -10.01
N THR A 191 -6.50 32.38 -10.86
CA THR A 191 -6.98 32.40 -12.26
C THR A 191 -6.27 31.39 -13.16
N ARG A 192 -4.92 31.31 -13.06
CA ARG A 192 -4.10 30.37 -13.86
C ARG A 192 -4.31 28.91 -13.44
N LEU A 193 -4.70 28.69 -12.18
CA LEU A 193 -5.03 27.38 -11.66
C LEU A 193 -6.24 26.78 -12.37
N THR A 194 -7.31 27.55 -12.60
CA THR A 194 -8.52 27.03 -13.24
C THR A 194 -8.24 26.49 -14.65
N ASP A 195 -7.49 27.23 -15.46
CA ASP A 195 -7.11 26.78 -16.81
C ASP A 195 -6.23 25.53 -16.77
N THR A 196 -5.25 25.51 -15.85
CA THR A 196 -4.33 24.39 -15.67
C THR A 196 -5.07 23.13 -15.22
N LEU A 197 -6.00 23.26 -14.26
CA LEU A 197 -6.82 22.16 -13.76
C LEU A 197 -7.77 21.65 -14.83
N THR A 198 -8.37 22.55 -15.62
CA THR A 198 -9.25 22.15 -16.74
C THR A 198 -8.47 21.32 -17.75
N LYS A 199 -7.22 21.71 -18.05
CA LYS A 199 -6.32 20.93 -18.90
C LYS A 199 -5.95 19.58 -18.26
N PHE A 200 -5.71 19.51 -16.96
CA PHE A 200 -5.39 18.26 -16.29
C PHE A 200 -6.59 17.30 -16.24
N LEU A 201 -7.79 17.82 -15.99
CA LEU A 201 -9.03 17.06 -15.97
C LEU A 201 -9.42 16.51 -17.35
N SER A 202 -8.99 17.15 -18.45
CA SER A 202 -9.20 16.63 -19.80
C SER A 202 -8.18 15.56 -20.22
N MET A 203 -7.17 15.31 -19.39
CA MET A 203 -6.17 14.25 -19.56
C MET A 203 -6.46 13.08 -18.60
N THR A 204 -5.67 12.01 -18.70
CA THR A 204 -5.71 10.87 -17.77
C THR A 204 -4.96 11.15 -16.46
N SER A 205 -4.94 12.41 -16.01
CA SER A 205 -4.24 12.80 -14.79
C SER A 205 -5.10 12.53 -13.55
N ILE A 206 -4.44 12.11 -12.47
CA ILE A 206 -5.06 12.00 -11.15
C ILE A 206 -4.81 13.31 -10.42
N ILE A 207 -5.89 13.94 -9.96
CA ILE A 207 -5.83 15.19 -9.22
C ILE A 207 -6.17 14.93 -7.76
N THR A 208 -5.25 15.26 -6.86
CA THR A 208 -5.46 15.16 -5.41
C THR A 208 -5.25 16.51 -4.74
N ALA A 209 -5.88 16.73 -3.60
CA ALA A 209 -5.70 17.95 -2.82
C ALA A 209 -5.38 17.63 -1.36
N VAL A 210 -4.46 18.38 -0.78
CA VAL A 210 -4.10 18.26 0.64
C VAL A 210 -4.11 19.65 1.26
N VAL A 211 -4.72 19.77 2.44
CA VAL A 211 -4.69 20.98 3.26
C VAL A 211 -3.63 20.80 4.34
N ALA A 212 -2.57 21.61 4.30
CA ALA A 212 -1.57 21.61 5.37
C ALA A 212 -2.01 22.51 6.53
N THR A 213 -2.13 21.94 7.73
CA THR A 213 -2.43 22.66 8.98
C THR A 213 -1.17 22.86 9.82
N ILE A 214 -0.23 23.68 9.36
CA ILE A 214 0.86 24.21 10.21
C ILE A 214 1.13 25.66 9.77
N GLY A 215 0.85 26.65 10.63
CA GLY A 215 1.34 28.03 10.50
C GLY A 215 0.92 28.86 9.27
N GLY A 216 0.17 28.28 8.33
CA GLY A 216 -0.28 28.94 7.12
C GLY A 216 -0.98 27.93 6.21
N ILE A 217 -2.22 28.24 5.83
CA ILE A 217 -3.12 27.39 5.02
C ILE A 217 -2.50 27.08 3.65
N ASN A 218 -1.67 26.05 3.49
CA ASN A 218 -1.17 25.70 2.15
C ASN A 218 -1.98 24.53 1.63
N THR A 219 -2.91 24.83 0.72
CA THR A 219 -3.61 23.81 -0.05
C THR A 219 -2.82 23.57 -1.32
N TYR A 220 -2.54 22.31 -1.63
CA TYR A 220 -1.83 21.92 -2.85
C TYR A 220 -2.72 21.07 -3.72
N ILE A 221 -2.73 21.33 -5.03
CA ILE A 221 -3.28 20.40 -6.02
C ILE A 221 -2.12 19.59 -6.61
N ARG A 222 -2.26 18.28 -6.64
CA ARG A 222 -1.23 17.37 -7.14
C ARG A 222 -1.67 16.69 -8.41
N ARG A 223 -0.77 16.62 -9.40
CA ARG A 223 -0.96 15.96 -10.69
C ARG A 223 -0.14 14.67 -10.72
N LEU A 224 -0.64 13.66 -11.42
CA LEU A 224 0.09 12.48 -11.89
C LEU A 224 0.00 12.33 -13.40
#